data_AF-A0A1Y1R116-F1
#
_entry.id   AF-A0A1Y1R116-F1
#
_cell.length_a   1.000
_cell.length_b   1.000
_cell.length_c   1.000
_cell.angle_alpha   90.00
_cell.angle_beta   90.00
_cell.angle_gamma   90.00
#
_symmetry.space_group_name_H-M   'P 1'
#
loop_
_entity.id
_entity.type
_entity.pdbx_description
1 polymer ?
#
loop_
_entity_poly.entity_id
_entity_poly.type
_entity_poly.pdbx_seq_one_letter_code
_entity_poly.pdbx_strand_id
1 'polypeptide(L)'
;MRSCVRAAGAVPATTAILNGRLKAGLSKTEIDTIGQLGPRMHKASRRDLHWLMATGGNGSTTVASTMMIAAMAGIRVFATGGIGGGHRGAQKTFDISADLQELARTPVAVVCSGPKIILDIGLTREYLETHGVTVVGYETDTLPAFYVRESTFSVDCRADSPTVVANIRPFSRLADHFRASCLIFR
;
A
#
# COMPACT_ATOMS: atom_id res chain seq x y z
N MET A 1 12.82 10.58 -0.76
CA MET A 1 12.30 9.24 -1.12
C MET A 1 12.95 8.66 -2.38
N ARG A 2 12.76 9.20 -3.59
CA ARG A 2 13.35 8.60 -4.82
C ARG A 2 14.88 8.46 -4.76
N SER A 3 15.56 9.43 -4.14
CA SER A 3 17.01 9.38 -3.87
C SER A 3 17.38 8.20 -2.96
N CYS A 4 16.67 7.98 -1.86
CA CYS A 4 16.87 6.86 -0.94
C CYS A 4 16.73 5.51 -1.66
N VAL A 5 15.69 5.36 -2.49
CA VAL A 5 15.46 4.12 -3.28
C VAL A 5 16.63 3.86 -4.24
N ARG A 6 17.12 4.89 -4.92
CA ARG A 6 18.27 4.78 -5.83
C ARG A 6 19.57 4.47 -5.08
N ALA A 7 19.78 5.09 -3.91
CA ALA A 7 20.94 4.82 -3.07
C ALA A 7 20.98 3.35 -2.57
N ALA A 8 19.81 2.73 -2.40
CA ALA A 8 19.67 1.31 -2.10
C ALA A 8 19.78 0.39 -3.34
N GLY A 9 20.13 0.93 -4.52
CA GLY A 9 20.31 0.15 -5.76
C GLY A 9 19.01 -0.21 -6.50
N ALA A 10 17.86 0.33 -6.08
CA ALA A 10 16.56 0.05 -6.69
C ALA A 10 16.08 1.17 -7.63
N VAL A 11 15.15 0.85 -8.53
CA VAL A 11 14.55 1.82 -9.47
C VAL A 11 13.20 2.31 -8.92
N PRO A 12 13.05 3.62 -8.60
CA PRO A 12 11.78 4.14 -8.10
C PRO A 12 10.75 4.33 -9.22
N ALA A 13 9.58 3.72 -9.07
CA ALA A 13 8.44 3.86 -9.96
C ALA A 13 7.25 4.52 -9.22
N THR A 14 7.19 5.86 -9.23
CA THR A 14 6.03 6.60 -8.71
C THR A 14 4.80 6.34 -9.58
N THR A 15 3.63 6.14 -8.98
CA THR A 15 2.38 5.91 -9.71
C THR A 15 1.47 7.12 -9.72
N ALA A 16 0.72 7.29 -10.81
CA ALA A 16 -0.35 8.28 -10.93
C ALA A 16 -1.29 7.90 -12.08
N ILE A 17 -2.40 8.62 -12.18
CA ILE A 17 -3.26 8.62 -13.37
C ILE A 17 -3.10 9.99 -14.02
N LEU A 18 -2.60 10.02 -15.24
CA LEU A 18 -2.40 11.27 -15.99
C LEU A 18 -3.09 11.16 -17.35
N ASN A 19 -4.01 12.09 -17.63
CA ASN A 19 -4.83 12.13 -18.84
C ASN A 19 -5.49 10.77 -19.12
N GLY A 20 -6.07 10.15 -18.10
CA GLY A 20 -6.71 8.83 -18.16
C GLY A 20 -5.76 7.64 -18.32
N ARG A 21 -4.43 7.84 -18.30
CA ARG A 21 -3.45 6.75 -18.38
C ARG A 21 -2.92 6.39 -17.01
N LEU A 22 -3.00 5.10 -16.67
CA LEU A 22 -2.33 4.54 -15.51
C LEU A 22 -0.81 4.55 -15.77
N LYS A 23 -0.04 5.14 -14.86
CA LYS A 23 1.41 5.26 -14.99
C LYS A 23 2.12 4.58 -13.82
N ALA A 24 3.11 3.75 -14.12
CA ALA A 24 4.10 3.23 -13.18
C ALA A 24 5.49 3.76 -13.59
N GLY A 25 5.98 4.76 -12.87
CA GLY A 25 7.15 5.55 -13.26
C GLY A 25 6.75 6.88 -13.89
N LEU A 26 7.22 7.95 -13.26
CA LEU A 26 6.97 9.33 -13.70
C LEU A 26 8.30 10.04 -14.02
N SER A 27 8.24 10.84 -15.07
CA SER A 27 9.29 11.81 -15.39
C SER A 27 9.34 12.92 -14.31
N LYS A 28 10.39 13.74 -14.34
CA LYS A 28 10.48 14.91 -13.45
C LYS A 28 9.35 15.89 -13.73
N THR A 29 9.12 16.21 -15.00
CA THR A 29 8.05 17.11 -15.45
C THR A 29 6.68 16.66 -14.96
N GLU A 30 6.37 15.36 -15.04
CA GLU A 30 5.07 14.85 -14.57
C GLU A 30 4.91 14.96 -13.05
N ILE A 31 5.98 14.80 -12.28
CA ILE A 31 5.95 15.01 -10.83
C ILE A 31 5.72 16.49 -10.52
N ASP A 32 6.40 17.38 -11.24
CA ASP A 32 6.22 18.82 -11.07
C ASP A 32 4.78 19.22 -11.43
N THR A 33 4.21 18.65 -12.50
CA THR A 33 2.80 18.83 -12.87
C THR A 33 1.84 18.36 -11.77
N ILE A 34 2.07 17.19 -11.17
CA ILE A 34 1.26 16.70 -10.04
C ILE A 34 1.34 17.67 -8.86
N GLY A 35 2.53 18.19 -8.55
CA GLY A 35 2.73 19.18 -7.50
C GLY A 35 1.97 20.49 -7.75
N GLN A 36 1.95 20.97 -9.00
CA GLN A 36 1.21 22.17 -9.41
C GLN A 36 -0.32 21.96 -9.44
N LEU A 37 -0.78 20.78 -9.81
CA LEU A 37 -2.20 20.44 -9.77
C LEU A 37 -2.69 20.34 -8.31
N GLY A 38 -1.89 19.73 -7.44
CA GLY A 38 -2.12 19.70 -6.00
C GLY A 38 -3.51 19.16 -5.66
N PRO A 39 -4.34 19.92 -4.91
CA PRO A 39 -5.70 19.51 -4.54
C PRO A 39 -6.65 19.23 -5.71
N ARG A 40 -6.33 19.69 -6.93
CA ARG A 40 -7.14 19.41 -8.14
C ARG A 40 -6.96 17.98 -8.65
N MET A 41 -5.95 17.25 -8.17
CA MET A 41 -5.80 15.84 -8.46
C MET A 41 -6.91 15.05 -7.75
N HIS A 42 -7.71 14.27 -8.50
CA HIS A 42 -8.70 13.39 -7.86
C HIS A 42 -7.98 12.35 -6.99
N LYS A 43 -8.43 12.13 -5.76
CA LYS A 43 -7.87 11.06 -4.91
C LYS A 43 -8.48 9.73 -5.34
N ALA A 44 -7.75 8.99 -6.17
CA ALA A 44 -8.25 7.84 -6.90
C ALA A 44 -8.00 6.53 -6.15
N SER A 45 -9.08 5.90 -5.68
CA SER A 45 -9.12 4.51 -5.25
C SER A 45 -9.61 3.60 -6.40
N ARG A 46 -9.70 2.29 -6.14
CA ARG A 46 -10.08 1.27 -7.15
C ARG A 46 -11.36 1.62 -7.91
N ARG A 47 -12.38 2.15 -7.23
CA ARG A 47 -13.67 2.50 -7.83
C ARG A 47 -13.56 3.65 -8.84
N ASP A 48 -12.58 4.54 -8.65
CA ASP A 48 -12.42 5.76 -9.42
C ASP A 48 -11.67 5.52 -10.74
N LEU A 49 -10.93 4.41 -10.84
CA LEU A 49 -10.03 4.12 -11.97
C LEU A 49 -10.77 4.12 -13.31
N HIS A 50 -11.90 3.42 -13.40
CA HIS A 50 -12.67 3.28 -14.64
C HIS A 50 -13.11 4.65 -15.17
N TRP A 51 -13.64 5.50 -14.29
CA TRP A 51 -14.13 6.83 -14.65
C TRP A 51 -12.98 7.74 -15.09
N LEU A 52 -11.88 7.79 -14.33
CA LEU A 52 -10.72 8.62 -14.69
C LEU A 52 -10.08 8.18 -16.00
N MET A 53 -9.99 6.87 -16.24
CA MET A 53 -9.47 6.35 -17.51
C MET A 53 -10.38 6.71 -18.69
N ALA A 54 -11.70 6.55 -18.54
CA ALA A 54 -12.66 6.83 -19.60
C ALA A 54 -12.77 8.32 -19.95
N THR A 55 -12.60 9.20 -18.97
CA THR A 55 -12.77 10.66 -19.13
C THR A 55 -11.46 11.41 -19.39
N GLY A 56 -10.31 10.72 -19.41
CA GLY A 56 -9.03 11.40 -19.53
C GLY A 56 -8.64 12.20 -18.27
N GLY A 57 -9.14 11.81 -17.09
CA GLY A 57 -8.91 12.53 -15.85
C GLY A 57 -7.51 12.36 -15.25
N ASN A 58 -7.16 13.26 -14.32
CA ASN A 58 -5.92 13.21 -13.54
C ASN A 58 -6.21 12.77 -12.10
N GLY A 59 -5.44 11.81 -11.58
CA GLY A 59 -5.67 11.21 -10.27
C GLY A 59 -4.40 10.87 -9.50
N SER A 60 -4.39 11.24 -8.22
CA SER A 60 -3.40 10.78 -7.24
C SER A 60 -3.83 9.43 -6.69
N THR A 61 -2.97 8.43 -6.75
CA THR A 61 -3.36 7.05 -6.45
C THR A 61 -3.29 6.77 -4.95
N THR A 62 -4.35 6.15 -4.38
CA THR A 62 -4.30 5.58 -3.03
C THR A 62 -3.40 4.34 -2.98
N VAL A 63 -3.26 3.71 -1.81
CA VAL A 63 -2.54 2.43 -1.69
C VAL A 63 -3.19 1.38 -2.61
N ALA A 64 -4.52 1.24 -2.58
CA ALA A 64 -5.23 0.31 -3.45
C ALA A 64 -4.89 0.51 -4.95
N SER A 65 -5.09 1.71 -5.48
CA SER A 65 -4.80 2.00 -6.89
C SER A 65 -3.32 1.83 -7.23
N THR A 66 -2.42 2.17 -6.31
CA THR A 66 -0.98 2.00 -6.50
C THR A 66 -0.60 0.52 -6.59
N MET A 67 -1.17 -0.33 -5.73
CA MET A 67 -0.98 -1.78 -5.79
C MET A 67 -1.43 -2.37 -7.12
N MET A 68 -2.62 -1.97 -7.59
CA MET A 68 -3.15 -2.43 -8.90
C MET A 68 -2.19 -2.07 -10.04
N ILE A 69 -1.77 -0.81 -10.11
CA ILE A 69 -0.86 -0.32 -11.14
C ILE A 69 0.51 -1.01 -11.04
N ALA A 70 1.03 -1.19 -9.83
CA ALA A 70 2.29 -1.88 -9.59
C ALA A 70 2.23 -3.34 -10.07
N ALA A 71 1.16 -4.06 -9.73
CA ALA A 71 0.97 -5.44 -10.18
C ALA A 71 0.88 -5.55 -11.71
N MET A 72 0.11 -4.67 -12.36
CA MET A 72 0.02 -4.60 -13.82
C MET A 72 1.38 -4.34 -14.49
N ALA A 73 2.27 -3.59 -13.82
CA ALA A 73 3.62 -3.29 -14.28
C ALA A 73 4.66 -4.35 -13.87
N GLY A 74 4.26 -5.44 -13.21
CA GLY A 74 5.18 -6.48 -12.70
C GLY A 74 6.02 -6.05 -11.48
N ILE A 75 5.69 -4.93 -10.84
CA ILE A 75 6.37 -4.41 -9.65
C ILE A 75 5.81 -5.14 -8.41
N ARG A 76 6.68 -5.79 -7.65
CA ARG A 76 6.29 -6.65 -6.51
C ARG A 76 6.45 -5.99 -5.14
N VAL A 77 6.98 -4.77 -5.07
CA VAL A 77 7.25 -4.05 -3.81
C VAL A 77 6.77 -2.62 -3.95
N PHE A 78 5.98 -2.17 -2.97
CA PHE A 78 5.47 -0.81 -2.89
C PHE A 78 5.75 -0.25 -1.50
N ALA A 79 6.36 0.94 -1.42
CA ALA A 79 6.58 1.66 -0.17
C ALA A 79 5.66 2.87 -0.03
N THR A 80 5.04 3.01 1.14
CA THR A 80 4.14 4.11 1.51
C THR A 80 4.35 4.47 2.98
N GLY A 81 3.82 5.62 3.42
CA GLY A 81 3.88 5.98 4.84
C GLY A 81 2.99 5.06 5.69
N GLY A 82 1.72 4.92 5.32
CA GLY A 82 0.75 4.13 6.08
C GLY A 82 -0.42 3.71 5.22
N ILE A 83 -0.99 2.55 5.51
CA ILE A 83 -2.16 2.02 4.79
C ILE A 83 -3.45 2.66 5.30
N GLY A 84 -4.52 2.56 4.51
CA GLY A 84 -5.88 2.71 5.03
C GLY A 84 -6.29 1.49 5.85
N GLY A 85 -7.48 1.55 6.45
CA GLY A 85 -7.98 0.49 7.33
C GLY A 85 -9.44 0.71 7.68
N GLY A 86 -9.91 0.04 8.73
CA GLY A 86 -11.22 0.34 9.31
C GLY A 86 -11.17 1.66 10.05
N HIS A 87 -12.11 2.55 9.77
CA HIS A 87 -12.24 3.79 10.52
C HIS A 87 -12.80 3.50 11.92
N ARG A 88 -12.56 4.41 12.86
CA ARG A 88 -13.14 4.30 14.21
C ARG A 88 -14.67 4.34 14.10
N GLY A 89 -15.34 3.31 14.63
CA GLY A 89 -16.79 3.15 14.50
C GLY A 89 -17.24 2.36 13.25
N ALA A 90 -16.32 1.80 12.47
CA ALA A 90 -16.64 1.04 11.25
C ALA A 90 -17.53 -0.19 11.49
N GLN A 91 -17.58 -0.74 12.70
CA GLN A 91 -18.54 -1.79 13.06
C GLN A 91 -20.02 -1.34 12.95
N LYS A 92 -20.27 -0.03 12.90
CA LYS A 92 -21.60 0.57 12.67
C LYS A 92 -21.70 1.23 11.31
N THR A 93 -20.65 1.95 10.88
CA THR A 93 -20.70 2.80 9.68
C THR A 93 -20.27 2.08 8.41
N PHE A 94 -19.54 0.97 8.54
CA PHE A 94 -18.91 0.22 7.46
C PHE A 94 -17.91 1.08 6.64
N ASP A 95 -17.37 2.13 7.25
CA ASP A 95 -16.31 2.96 6.67
C ASP A 95 -14.96 2.22 6.77
N ILE A 96 -14.70 1.40 5.74
CA ILE A 96 -13.54 0.52 5.65
C ILE A 96 -12.81 0.81 4.34
N SER A 97 -11.50 1.09 4.44
CA SER A 97 -10.69 1.38 3.26
C SER A 97 -10.62 0.21 2.29
N ALA A 98 -10.75 0.52 0.99
CA ALA A 98 -10.51 -0.42 -0.10
C ALA A 98 -9.07 -0.96 -0.12
N ASP A 99 -8.13 -0.29 0.55
CA ASP A 99 -6.75 -0.78 0.69
C ASP A 99 -6.70 -2.20 1.29
N LEU A 100 -7.58 -2.52 2.25
CA LEU A 100 -7.61 -3.84 2.89
C LEU A 100 -8.04 -4.95 1.93
N GLN A 101 -9.04 -4.65 1.08
CA GLN A 101 -9.46 -5.57 0.03
C GLN A 101 -8.40 -5.74 -1.05
N GLU A 102 -7.65 -4.68 -1.37
CA GLU A 102 -6.58 -4.77 -2.36
C GLU A 102 -5.39 -5.57 -1.84
N LEU A 103 -5.01 -5.39 -0.57
CA LEU A 103 -4.04 -6.26 0.13
C LEU A 103 -4.47 -7.73 0.08
N ALA A 104 -5.77 -8.02 0.20
CA ALA A 104 -6.27 -9.39 0.13
C ALA A 104 -6.22 -10.03 -1.27
N ARG A 105 -5.94 -9.27 -2.34
CA ARG A 105 -6.14 -9.72 -3.73
C ARG A 105 -4.92 -9.54 -4.63
N THR A 106 -4.07 -8.56 -4.35
CA THR A 106 -3.05 -8.11 -5.31
C THR A 106 -1.64 -8.46 -4.84
N PRO A 107 -0.84 -9.21 -5.62
CA PRO A 107 0.40 -9.84 -5.15
C PRO A 107 1.60 -8.87 -5.06
N VAL A 108 1.42 -7.77 -4.32
CA VAL A 108 2.41 -6.71 -4.08
C VAL A 108 2.68 -6.61 -2.59
N ALA A 109 3.95 -6.72 -2.20
CA ALA A 109 4.35 -6.49 -0.82
C ALA A 109 4.32 -4.99 -0.52
N VAL A 110 3.54 -4.59 0.49
CA VAL A 110 3.41 -3.18 0.90
C VAL A 110 4.27 -2.92 2.13
N VAL A 111 5.22 -2.00 2.00
CA VAL A 111 6.12 -1.50 3.04
C VAL A 111 5.52 -0.23 3.64
N CYS A 112 5.17 -0.25 4.92
CA CYS A 112 4.61 0.92 5.61
C CYS A 112 4.91 0.96 7.11
N SER A 113 4.45 2.00 7.81
CA SER A 113 4.49 2.13 9.28
C SER A 113 3.14 1.75 9.92
N GLY A 114 2.38 0.85 9.29
CA GLY A 114 1.09 0.37 9.76
C GLY A 114 -0.11 1.19 9.26
N PRO A 115 -1.32 0.95 9.80
CA PRO A 115 -2.49 1.76 9.50
C PRO A 115 -2.30 3.17 10.04
N LYS A 116 -2.79 4.18 9.29
CA LYS A 116 -2.76 5.58 9.72
C LYS A 116 -3.41 5.73 11.11
N ILE A 117 -2.83 6.59 11.96
CA ILE A 117 -3.23 6.78 13.37
C ILE A 117 -4.71 7.14 13.58
N ILE A 118 -5.36 7.75 12.59
CA ILE A 118 -6.78 8.14 12.63
C ILE A 118 -7.74 6.94 12.56
N LEU A 119 -7.21 5.74 12.30
CA LEU A 119 -7.98 4.51 12.09
C LEU A 119 -8.14 3.72 13.39
N ASP A 120 -8.95 2.67 13.31
CA ASP A 120 -9.05 1.63 14.32
C ASP A 120 -8.04 0.52 14.00
N ILE A 121 -6.97 0.44 14.78
CA ILE A 121 -5.86 -0.49 14.55
C ILE A 121 -6.30 -1.93 14.81
N GLY A 122 -7.09 -2.15 15.86
CA GLY A 122 -7.57 -3.48 16.24
C GLY A 122 -8.50 -4.05 15.18
N LEU A 123 -9.52 -3.27 14.78
CA LEU A 123 -10.42 -3.68 13.71
C LEU A 123 -9.65 -3.91 12.40
N THR A 124 -8.68 -3.06 12.08
CA THR A 124 -7.85 -3.24 10.88
C THR A 124 -7.04 -4.53 10.94
N ARG A 125 -6.45 -4.86 12.10
CA ARG A 125 -5.67 -6.09 12.32
C ARG A 125 -6.53 -7.34 12.16
N GLU A 126 -7.72 -7.35 12.76
CA GLU A 126 -8.71 -8.44 12.63
C GLU A 126 -9.18 -8.62 11.18
N TYR A 127 -9.37 -7.52 10.46
CA TYR A 127 -9.80 -7.56 9.06
C TYR A 127 -8.72 -8.20 8.17
N LEU A 128 -7.45 -7.84 8.38
CA LEU A 128 -6.32 -8.40 7.64
C LEU A 128 -6.18 -9.90 7.89
N GLU A 129 -6.32 -10.33 9.14
CA GLU A 129 -6.34 -11.74 9.53
C GLU A 129 -7.45 -12.52 8.81
N THR A 130 -8.68 -12.00 8.89
CA THR A 130 -9.87 -12.61 8.27
C THR A 130 -9.67 -12.83 6.77
N HIS A 131 -8.93 -11.95 6.10
CA HIS A 131 -8.68 -12.01 4.66
C HIS A 131 -7.37 -12.69 4.26
N GLY A 132 -6.65 -13.28 5.23
CA GLY A 132 -5.40 -14.00 5.00
C GLY A 132 -4.26 -13.09 4.53
N VAL A 133 -4.25 -11.82 4.94
CA VAL A 133 -3.14 -10.90 4.66
C VAL A 133 -2.14 -11.00 5.80
N THR A 134 -0.98 -11.59 5.52
CA THR A 134 0.10 -11.69 6.52
C THR A 134 0.68 -10.32 6.84
N VAL A 135 0.70 -10.01 8.14
CA VAL A 135 1.31 -8.82 8.72
C VAL A 135 2.68 -9.17 9.28
N VAL A 136 3.73 -8.66 8.65
CA VAL A 136 5.12 -8.93 9.04
C VAL A 136 5.70 -7.71 9.77
N GLY A 137 6.21 -7.90 10.98
CA GLY A 137 6.96 -6.88 11.72
C GLY A 137 8.45 -6.94 11.41
N TYR A 138 9.01 -5.86 10.88
CA TYR A 138 10.45 -5.75 10.67
C TYR A 138 11.12 -5.33 11.98
N GLU A 139 11.93 -6.22 12.56
CA GLU A 139 12.62 -6.03 13.86
C GLU A 139 11.68 -5.66 15.03
N THR A 140 10.39 -6.06 14.95
CA THR A 140 9.37 -5.79 15.96
C THR A 140 8.33 -6.91 16.02
N ASP A 141 7.79 -7.12 17.21
CA ASP A 141 6.69 -8.08 17.50
C ASP A 141 5.32 -7.37 17.59
N THR A 142 5.31 -6.03 17.54
CA THR A 142 4.08 -5.22 17.62
C THR A 142 3.79 -4.51 16.32
N LEU A 143 2.50 -4.34 16.02
CA LEU A 143 1.96 -3.56 14.92
C LEU A 143 2.08 -2.07 15.26
N PRO A 144 2.94 -1.28 14.59
CA PRO A 144 3.00 0.15 14.82
C PRO A 144 1.73 0.85 14.31
N ALA A 145 1.45 2.00 14.92
CA ALA A 145 0.30 2.84 14.66
C ALA A 145 0.73 4.15 14.00
N PHE A 146 1.39 4.04 12.85
CA PHE A 146 1.93 5.14 12.06
C PHE A 146 3.07 5.88 12.80
N TYR A 147 2.81 7.02 13.44
CA TYR A 147 3.85 7.74 14.19
C TYR A 147 4.11 7.16 15.60
N VAL A 148 3.22 6.28 16.07
CA VAL A 148 3.37 5.58 17.34
C VAL A 148 4.04 4.25 17.09
N ARG A 149 5.26 4.09 17.62
CA ARG A 149 6.13 2.92 17.37
C ARG A 149 5.57 1.60 17.89
N GLU A 150 4.87 1.64 19.01
CA GLU A 150 4.41 0.44 19.71
C GLU A 150 2.91 0.57 19.98
N SER A 151 2.15 -0.43 19.59
CA SER A 151 0.75 -0.58 19.97
C SER A 151 0.56 -1.87 20.75
N THR A 152 -0.65 -2.09 21.29
CA THR A 152 -1.01 -3.32 21.99
C THR A 152 -1.31 -4.48 21.03
N PHE A 153 -1.22 -4.29 19.72
CA PHE A 153 -1.55 -5.29 18.71
C PHE A 153 -0.27 -5.98 18.20
N SER A 154 -0.31 -7.29 18.03
CA SER A 154 0.82 -8.07 17.51
C SER A 154 0.81 -8.17 15.98
N VAL A 155 1.99 -8.39 15.42
CA VAL A 155 2.15 -8.87 14.03
C VAL A 155 1.97 -10.40 13.97
N ASP A 156 1.86 -10.98 12.77
CA ASP A 156 1.78 -12.44 12.61
C ASP A 156 3.17 -13.08 12.76
N CYS A 157 4.20 -12.43 12.23
CA CYS A 157 5.57 -12.88 12.35
C CYS A 157 6.56 -11.72 12.32
N ARG A 158 7.71 -11.94 12.97
CA ARG A 158 8.83 -11.02 12.99
C ARG A 158 9.87 -11.42 11.96
N ALA A 159 10.46 -10.43 11.30
CA ALA A 159 11.60 -10.61 10.39
C ALA A 159 12.70 -9.62 10.75
N ASP A 160 13.91 -10.14 11.01
CA ASP A 160 15.07 -9.33 11.42
C ASP A 160 16.06 -9.05 10.27
N SER A 161 15.70 -9.38 9.03
CA SER A 161 16.52 -9.01 7.87
C SER A 161 15.71 -8.84 6.58
N PRO A 162 16.17 -7.99 5.63
CA PRO A 162 15.54 -7.85 4.32
C PRO A 162 15.46 -9.14 3.52
N THR A 163 16.40 -10.07 3.73
CA THR A 163 16.42 -11.38 3.07
C THR A 163 15.28 -12.26 3.56
N VAL A 164 15.05 -12.32 4.87
CA VAL A 164 13.89 -13.05 5.45
C VAL A 164 12.59 -12.46 4.94
N VAL A 165 12.48 -11.11 4.94
CA VAL A 165 11.34 -10.41 4.36
C VAL A 165 11.15 -10.81 2.89
N ALA A 166 12.21 -10.87 2.09
CA ALA A 166 12.12 -11.23 0.67
C ALA A 166 11.59 -12.66 0.47
N ASN A 167 11.95 -13.59 1.36
CA ASN A 167 11.52 -14.98 1.31
C ASN A 167 10.05 -15.20 1.74
N ILE A 168 9.50 -14.32 2.58
CA ILE A 168 8.09 -14.37 3.00
C ILE A 168 7.14 -13.86 1.90
N ARG A 169 7.65 -13.10 0.92
CA ARG A 169 6.83 -12.50 -0.15
C ARG A 169 6.19 -13.59 -1.02
N PRO A 170 4.98 -13.36 -1.55
CA PRO A 170 4.28 -14.35 -2.37
C PRO A 170 5.12 -14.78 -3.59
N PHE A 171 5.64 -16.01 -3.55
CA PHE A 171 6.46 -16.61 -4.61
C PHE A 171 5.60 -16.96 -5.84
N SER A 172 6.08 -16.61 -7.04
CA SER A 172 5.35 -16.73 -8.32
C SER A 172 4.93 -18.14 -8.74
N ARG A 173 5.45 -19.22 -8.14
CA ARG A 173 5.08 -20.60 -8.50
C ARG A 173 3.89 -21.16 -7.73
N LEU A 174 3.50 -20.52 -6.61
CA LEU A 174 2.31 -20.83 -5.81
C LEU A 174 1.40 -19.59 -5.63
N ALA A 175 1.75 -18.46 -6.28
CA ALA A 175 1.17 -17.14 -6.07
C ALA A 175 -0.33 -17.05 -6.36
N ASP A 176 -0.90 -17.98 -7.13
CA ASP A 176 -2.34 -18.02 -7.36
C ASP A 176 -3.13 -18.37 -6.09
N HIS A 177 -2.45 -18.85 -5.03
CA HIS A 177 -3.08 -19.24 -3.76
C HIS A 177 -2.55 -18.45 -2.54
N PHE A 178 -1.35 -17.86 -2.62
CA PHE A 178 -0.78 -17.04 -1.55
C PHE A 178 -0.97 -15.54 -1.83
N ARG A 179 -1.78 -14.89 -0.98
CA ARG A 179 -2.18 -13.47 -1.08
C ARG A 179 -1.09 -12.52 -0.59
N ALA A 180 -1.29 -11.22 -0.76
CA ALA A 180 -0.27 -10.20 -0.50
C ALA A 180 0.23 -10.21 0.96
N SER A 181 1.46 -9.75 1.17
CA SER A 181 2.03 -9.52 2.50
C SER A 181 2.08 -8.01 2.78
N CYS A 182 1.59 -7.60 3.95
CA CYS A 182 1.78 -6.26 4.46
C CYS A 182 3.01 -6.28 5.38
N LEU A 183 4.09 -5.62 4.96
CA LEU A 183 5.31 -5.47 5.73
C LEU A 183 5.30 -4.14 6.47
N ILE A 184 5.56 -4.21 7.77
CA ILE A 184 5.44 -3.07 8.65
C ILE A 184 6.75 -2.82 9.39
N PHE A 185 7.20 -1.56 9.39
CA PHE A 185 8.47 -1.11 9.96
C PHE A 185 8.25 -0.22 11.17
N ARG A 186 9.25 -0.22 12.05
CA ARG A 186 9.40 0.71 13.19
C ARG A 186 9.74 2.14 12.76
#